data_AF-A0A519VRI8-F1
#
_entry.id   AF-A0A519VRI8-F1
#
_cell.length_a   1.000
_cell.length_b   1.000
_cell.length_c   1.000
_cell.angle_alpha   90.00
_cell.angle_beta   90.00
_cell.angle_gamma   90.00
#
_symmetry.space_group_name_H-M   'P 1'
#
loop_
_entity.id
_entity.type
_entity.pdbx_description
1 polymer ?
#
loop_
_entity_poly.entity_id
_entity_poly.type
_entity_poly.pdbx_seq_one_letter_code
_entity_poly.pdbx_strand_id
1 'polypeptide(L)'
;MTEYKYKKIFEDYLVNKSDVNSFIESFSSQWKIDRDNNQANDDRFKRIIDRIFTSCDCYSQNPVEKFEITEKQLKEEIALLAHIWYG
;
A
#
# COMPACT_ATOMS: atom_id res chain seq x y z
N MET A 1 13.04 -1.84 12.02
CA MET A 1 11.60 -2.14 12.03
C MET A 1 11.01 -1.77 10.67
N THR A 2 10.81 -2.78 9.83
CA THR A 2 10.25 -2.64 8.47
C THR A 2 8.84 -2.07 8.48
N GLU A 3 8.01 -2.52 9.42
CA GLU A 3 6.66 -2.02 9.68
C GLU A 3 6.56 -0.49 9.79
N TYR A 4 7.46 0.16 10.54
CA TYR A 4 7.43 1.62 10.68
C TYR A 4 7.54 2.35 9.33
N LYS A 5 8.27 1.78 8.36
CA LYS A 5 8.42 2.40 7.04
C LYS A 5 7.10 2.38 6.26
N TYR A 6 6.39 1.24 6.25
CA TYR A 6 5.07 1.17 5.62
C TYR A 6 4.06 2.05 6.29
N LYS A 7 4.03 2.05 7.62
CA LYS A 7 3.13 2.92 8.38
C LYS A 7 3.31 4.39 7.96
N LYS A 8 4.56 4.86 7.88
CA LYS A 8 4.85 6.22 7.40
C LYS A 8 4.36 6.46 5.97
N ILE A 9 4.63 5.54 5.05
CA ILE A 9 4.18 5.63 3.64
C ILE A 9 2.64 5.74 3.58
N PHE A 10 1.93 4.94 4.38
CA PHE A 10 0.46 4.95 4.44
C PHE A 10 -0.07 6.25 5.02
N GLU A 11 0.48 6.70 6.14
CA GLU A 11 0.08 7.95 6.79
C GLU A 11 0.31 9.15 5.86
N ASP A 12 1.48 9.25 5.22
CA ASP A 12 1.78 10.34 4.29
C ASP A 12 0.82 10.37 3.10
N TYR A 13 0.43 9.21 2.57
CA TYR A 13 -0.58 9.14 1.51
C TYR A 13 -2.00 9.51 2.01
N LEU A 14 -2.42 8.96 3.15
CA LEU A 14 -3.75 9.17 3.73
C LEU A 14 -4.00 10.62 4.13
N VAL A 15 -2.96 11.34 4.57
CA VAL A 15 -3.06 12.78 4.93
C VAL A 15 -2.72 13.73 3.78
N ASN A 16 -2.70 13.24 2.53
CA ASN A 16 -2.42 14.02 1.32
C ASN A 16 -1.04 14.70 1.29
N LYS A 17 -0.03 14.14 1.97
CA LYS A 17 1.37 14.58 1.86
C LYS A 17 2.10 13.93 0.67
N SER A 18 1.52 12.88 0.09
CA SER A 18 2.00 12.20 -1.11
C SER A 18 0.85 12.07 -2.11
N ASP A 19 1.15 12.27 -3.40
CA ASP A 19 0.25 11.84 -4.47
C ASP A 19 0.30 10.31 -4.67
N VAL A 20 -0.61 9.79 -5.47
CA VAL A 20 -0.77 8.35 -5.74
C VAL A 20 0.46 7.72 -6.40
N ASN A 21 1.12 8.42 -7.32
CA ASN A 21 2.30 7.89 -8.01
C ASN A 21 3.48 7.78 -7.04
N SER A 22 3.71 8.82 -6.26
CA SER A 22 4.73 8.88 -5.20
C SER A 22 4.48 7.82 -4.12
N PHE A 23 3.22 7.56 -3.79
CA PHE A 23 2.83 6.50 -2.87
C PHE A 23 3.16 5.10 -3.45
N ILE A 24 2.72 4.80 -4.67
CA ILE A 24 2.95 3.50 -5.33
C ILE A 24 4.45 3.24 -5.48
N GLU A 25 5.23 4.24 -5.86
CA GLU A 25 6.68 4.13 -6.01
C GLU A 25 7.36 3.84 -4.67
N SER A 26 7.01 4.60 -3.63
CA SER A 26 7.58 4.43 -2.28
C SER A 26 7.23 3.07 -1.69
N PHE A 27 5.96 2.66 -1.81
CA PHE A 27 5.47 1.37 -1.35
C PHE A 27 6.16 0.22 -2.08
N SER A 28 6.16 0.24 -3.43
CA SER A 28 6.75 -0.82 -4.24
C SER A 28 8.26 -0.96 -4.03
N SER A 29 8.95 0.16 -3.80
CA SER A 29 10.37 0.15 -3.49
C SER A 29 10.65 -0.53 -2.14
N GLN A 30 9.87 -0.19 -1.10
CA GLN A 30 10.02 -0.82 0.20
C GLN A 30 9.63 -2.31 0.17
N TRP A 31 8.59 -2.67 -0.56
CA TRP A 31 8.18 -4.07 -0.77
C TRP A 31 9.26 -4.91 -1.44
N LYS A 32 9.89 -4.39 -2.50
CA LYS A 32 11.03 -5.06 -3.16
C LYS A 32 12.19 -5.28 -2.19
N ILE A 33 12.53 -4.27 -1.39
CA ILE A 33 13.60 -4.37 -0.38
C ILE A 33 13.31 -5.50 0.61
N ASP A 34 12.09 -5.61 1.11
CA ASP A 34 11.76 -6.65 2.10
C ASP A 34 11.69 -8.05 1.49
N ARG A 35 11.16 -8.17 0.27
CA ARG A 35 11.15 -9.42 -0.50
C ARG A 35 12.57 -9.91 -0.78
N ASP A 36 13.43 -9.03 -1.30
CA ASP A 36 14.78 -9.39 -1.75
C ASP A 36 15.72 -9.67 -0.57
N ASN A 37 15.47 -9.07 0.60
CA ASN A 37 16.19 -9.37 1.85
C ASN A 37 15.60 -10.53 2.66
N ASN A 38 14.57 -11.22 2.15
CA ASN A 38 13.85 -12.29 2.84
C ASN A 38 13.42 -11.90 4.26
N GLN A 39 12.90 -10.68 4.41
CA GLN A 39 12.54 -10.11 5.69
C GLN A 39 11.45 -10.95 6.37
N ALA A 40 11.74 -11.48 7.56
CA ALA A 40 10.76 -12.17 8.38
C ALA A 40 9.75 -11.15 8.92
N ASN A 41 8.49 -11.36 8.55
CA ASN A 41 7.35 -10.53 8.90
C ASN A 41 6.26 -11.41 9.52
N ASP A 42 5.47 -10.85 10.43
CA ASP A 42 4.28 -11.53 10.94
C ASP A 42 3.28 -11.83 9.79
N ASP A 43 2.60 -12.98 9.86
CA ASP A 43 1.69 -13.44 8.81
C ASP A 43 0.52 -12.48 8.56
N ARG A 44 0.02 -11.79 9.59
CA ARG A 44 -1.04 -10.78 9.44
C ARG A 44 -0.50 -9.58 8.67
N PHE A 45 0.68 -9.09 9.04
CA PHE A 45 1.32 -7.97 8.35
C PHE A 45 1.57 -8.30 6.88
N LYS A 46 2.12 -9.49 6.60
CA LYS A 46 2.36 -9.95 5.23
C LYS A 46 1.08 -9.96 4.38
N ARG A 47 -0.03 -10.51 4.89
CA ARG A 47 -1.32 -10.50 4.17
C ARG A 47 -1.83 -9.10 3.85
N ILE A 48 -1.63 -8.16 4.77
CA ILE A 48 -2.03 -6.76 4.58
C ILE A 48 -1.22 -6.12 3.46
N ILE A 49 0.11 -6.30 3.49
CA ILE A 49 1.01 -5.77 2.46
C ILE A 49 0.72 -6.39 1.10
N ASP A 50 0.50 -7.70 1.02
CA ASP A 50 0.15 -8.38 -0.23
C ASP A 50 -1.17 -7.84 -0.81
N ARG A 51 -2.17 -7.56 0.05
CA ARG A 51 -3.44 -6.97 -0.38
C ARG A 51 -3.25 -5.55 -0.91
N ILE A 52 -2.44 -4.72 -0.24
CA ILE A 52 -2.12 -3.35 -0.71
C ILE A 52 -1.37 -3.41 -2.04
N PHE A 53 -0.47 -4.38 -2.22
CA PHE A 53 0.20 -4.58 -3.50
C PHE A 53 -0.80 -4.88 -4.62
N THR A 54 -1.79 -5.75 -4.38
CA THR A 54 -2.88 -5.97 -5.34
C THR A 54 -3.67 -4.70 -5.64
N SER A 55 -3.99 -3.90 -4.62
CA SER A 55 -4.68 -2.62 -4.82
C SER A 55 -3.88 -1.64 -5.69
N CYS A 56 -2.56 -1.56 -5.47
CA CYS A 56 -1.66 -0.77 -6.31
C CYS A 56 -1.61 -1.27 -7.76
N ASP A 57 -1.62 -2.59 -7.97
CA ASP A 57 -1.63 -3.22 -9.30
C ASP A 57 -2.95 -2.98 -10.05
N CYS A 58 -4.06 -2.88 -9.31
CA CYS A 58 -5.37 -2.53 -9.86
C CYS A 58 -5.57 -1.03 -10.09
N TYR A 59 -4.68 -0.15 -9.62
CA TYR A 59 -4.87 1.30 -9.78
C TYR A 59 -4.73 1.73 -11.24
N SER A 60 -5.68 2.54 -11.70
CA SER A 60 -5.61 3.21 -12.99
C SER A 60 -6.10 4.65 -12.86
N GLN A 61 -5.39 5.59 -13.49
CA GLN A 61 -5.81 7.00 -13.54
C GLN A 61 -7.11 7.17 -14.32
N ASN A 62 -7.32 6.33 -15.34
CA ASN A 62 -8.50 6.32 -16.19
C ASN A 62 -9.05 4.88 -16.26
N PRO A 63 -9.79 4.42 -15.22
CA PRO A 63 -10.26 3.04 -15.16
C PRO A 63 -11.27 2.77 -16.28
N VAL A 64 -11.00 1.75 -17.07
CA VAL A 64 -11.82 1.22 -18.17
C VAL A 64 -12.34 -0.17 -17.79
N GLU A 65 -11.51 -0.97 -17.13
CA GLU A 65 -11.81 -2.35 -16.76
C GLU A 65 -12.49 -2.43 -15.39
N LYS A 66 -13.32 -3.47 -15.18
CA LYS A 66 -14.08 -3.64 -13.93
C LYS A 66 -13.22 -3.87 -12.68
N PHE A 67 -12.00 -4.37 -12.87
CA PHE A 67 -11.07 -4.63 -11.78
C PHE A 67 -10.17 -3.43 -11.47
N GLU A 68 -10.17 -2.40 -12.32
CA GLU A 68 -9.38 -1.20 -12.08
C GLU A 68 -10.04 -0.31 -11.02
N ILE A 69 -9.22 0.32 -10.20
CA ILE A 69 -9.67 1.19 -9.11
C ILE A 69 -9.16 2.62 -9.30
N THR A 70 -10.01 3.57 -8.94
CA THR A 70 -9.67 4.99 -8.88
C THR A 70 -8.74 5.28 -7.69
N GLU A 71 -8.07 6.43 -7.70
CA GLU A 71 -7.29 6.90 -6.55
C GLU A 71 -8.12 6.94 -5.25
N LYS A 72 -9.38 7.38 -5.35
CA LYS A 72 -10.28 7.41 -4.19
C LYS A 72 -10.48 6.02 -3.59
N GLN A 73 -10.76 5.03 -4.43
CA GLN A 73 -10.96 3.64 -3.98
C GLN A 73 -9.66 3.04 -3.41
N LEU A 74 -8.51 3.31 -4.04
CA LEU A 74 -7.21 2.90 -3.51
C LEU A 74 -6.98 3.48 -2.10
N LYS A 75 -7.28 4.77 -1.91
CA LYS A 75 -7.15 5.46 -0.62
C LYS A 75 -8.08 4.88 0.45
N GLU A 76 -9.31 4.53 0.07
CA GLU A 76 -10.26 3.84 0.96
C GLU A 76 -9.76 2.43 1.35
N GLU A 77 -9.22 1.66 0.40
CA GLU A 77 -8.64 0.34 0.70
C GLU A 77 -7.43 0.44 1.64
N ILE A 78 -6.52 1.40 1.41
CA ILE A 78 -5.35 1.63 2.27
C ILE A 78 -5.80 2.08 3.67
N ALA A 79 -6.79 2.96 3.78
CA ALA A 79 -7.32 3.40 5.07
C ALA A 79 -7.90 2.21 5.87
N LEU A 80 -8.69 1.35 5.21
CA LEU A 80 -9.25 0.16 5.83
C LEU A 80 -8.16 -0.80 6.31
N LEU A 81 -7.17 -1.09 5.46
CA LEU A 81 -6.09 -2.02 5.76
C LEU A 81 -5.15 -1.50 6.84
N ALA A 82 -4.89 -0.19 6.85
CA ALA A 82 -4.16 0.49 7.93
C ALA A 82 -4.90 0.38 9.27
N HIS A 83 -6.22 0.62 9.28
CA HIS A 83 -7.04 0.47 10.48
C HIS A 83 -7.04 -0.98 10.98
N ILE A 84 -7.18 -1.96 10.06
CA ILE A 84 -7.07 -3.39 10.42
C ILE A 84 -5.70 -3.72 11.00
N TRP A 85 -4.63 -3.05 10.61
CA TRP A 85 -3.28 -3.35 11.10
C TRP A 85 -3.00 -2.74 12.48
N TYR A 86 -3.16 -1.42 12.62
CA TYR A 86 -2.70 -0.66 13.80
C TYR A 86 -3.73 0.33 14.33
N GLY A 87 -4.96 0.30 13.81
CA GLY A 87 -6.06 1.14 14.26
C GLY A 87 -6.83 0.56 15.44
#